data_AF-A0A7X7GLP3-F1
#
_entry.id   AF-A0A7X7GLP3-F1
#
_cell.length_a   1.000
_cell.length_b   1.000
_cell.length_c   1.000
_cell.angle_alpha   90.00
_cell.angle_beta   90.00
_cell.angle_gamma   90.00
#
_symmetry.space_group_name_H-M   'P 1'
#
loop_
_entity.id
_entity.type
_entity.pdbx_description
1 polymer ?
#
loop_
_entity_poly.entity_id
_entity_poly.type
_entity_poly.pdbx_seq_one_letter_code
_entity_poly.pdbx_strand_id
1 'polypeptide(L)'
;MSDKLNDLQEKRLNRRLVIGSMGAAAAVPAAGAILGGIGGQAAAQDSELSGSANDIIAERELTPEDVTAALETYMPSGKMDEYMMFASSGHAGQVFAIGVPSMRLFRTIAVFTPEPWQGYGFSEETRAVLAGGNINGKQINHGDTHHIALSETDGTYDGKYCFIHEKVHGRIGVIDLEDFVTKQIVKNPLLVSEHGGCFVTPNTEYILEADQYST
;
A
#
# COMPACT_ATOMS: atom_id res chain seq x y z
N MET A 1 -22.07 -25.15 20.08
CA MET A 1 -21.39 -24.26 19.09
C MET A 1 -21.40 -22.80 19.55
N SER A 2 -22.41 -22.38 20.32
CA SER A 2 -22.49 -21.06 20.99
C SER A 2 -21.36 -20.80 22.00
N ASP A 3 -21.04 -21.77 22.86
CA ASP A 3 -20.14 -21.52 24.01
C ASP A 3 -18.67 -21.27 23.61
N LYS A 4 -18.23 -21.88 22.50
CA LYS A 4 -16.89 -21.64 21.95
C LYS A 4 -16.77 -20.29 21.25
N LEU A 5 -17.87 -19.74 20.76
CA LEU A 5 -17.90 -18.42 20.13
C LEU A 5 -17.83 -17.31 21.20
N ASN A 6 -18.55 -17.50 22.32
CA ASN A 6 -18.53 -16.59 23.47
C ASN A 6 -17.15 -16.54 24.14
N ASP A 7 -16.47 -17.67 24.33
CA ASP A 7 -15.13 -17.71 24.93
C ASP A 7 -14.05 -17.04 24.04
N LEU A 8 -14.22 -17.09 22.71
CA LEU A 8 -13.35 -16.40 21.75
C LEU A 8 -13.64 -14.89 21.67
N GLN A 9 -14.90 -14.47 21.86
CA GLN A 9 -15.27 -13.06 21.94
C GLN A 9 -14.80 -12.43 23.25
N GLU A 10 -14.93 -13.11 24.40
CA GLU A 10 -14.41 -12.61 25.68
C GLU A 10 -12.88 -12.52 25.69
N LYS A 11 -12.16 -13.51 25.14
CA LYS A 11 -10.69 -13.43 25.00
C LYS A 11 -10.22 -12.31 24.07
N ARG A 12 -11.03 -11.95 23.06
CA ARG A 12 -10.75 -10.80 22.17
C ARG A 12 -11.06 -9.46 22.83
N LEU A 13 -12.10 -9.35 23.66
CA LEU A 13 -12.38 -8.14 24.44
C LEU A 13 -11.32 -7.88 25.51
N ASN A 14 -10.87 -8.91 26.23
CA ASN A 14 -9.88 -8.74 27.31
C ASN A 14 -8.48 -8.35 26.80
N ARG A 15 -8.11 -8.70 25.56
CA ARG A 15 -6.83 -8.26 24.97
C ARG A 15 -6.83 -6.79 24.52
N ARG A 16 -8.01 -6.22 24.21
CA ARG A 16 -8.14 -4.78 23.90
C ARG A 16 -8.27 -3.93 25.17
N LEU A 17 -8.83 -4.47 26.25
CA LEU A 17 -9.02 -3.73 27.50
C LEU A 17 -7.74 -3.55 28.35
N VAL A 18 -6.70 -4.36 28.13
CA VAL A 18 -5.43 -4.30 28.89
C VAL A 18 -4.40 -3.33 28.29
N ILE A 19 -4.69 -2.70 27.15
CA ILE A 19 -3.83 -1.65 26.55
C ILE A 19 -4.48 -0.24 26.63
N GLY A 20 -5.69 -0.12 27.18
CA GLY A 20 -6.50 1.11 27.11
C GLY A 20 -6.96 1.71 28.43
N SER A 21 -6.32 1.43 29.56
CA SER A 21 -6.77 1.94 30.87
C SER A 21 -5.65 2.60 31.68
N MET A 22 -5.20 3.77 31.23
CA MET A 22 -4.71 4.82 32.13
C MET A 22 -4.84 6.17 31.42
N GLY A 23 -5.67 7.06 31.99
CA GLY A 23 -5.60 8.50 31.70
C GLY A 23 -6.76 9.12 30.92
N ALA A 24 -7.99 9.05 31.42
CA ALA A 24 -9.01 10.05 31.09
C ALA A 24 -9.68 10.50 32.39
N ALA A 25 -8.96 11.31 33.18
CA ALA A 25 -9.54 12.08 34.26
C ALA A 25 -10.00 13.42 33.68
N ALA A 26 -11.33 13.59 33.64
CA ALA A 26 -11.98 14.87 33.34
C ALA A 26 -11.44 15.97 34.25
N ALA A 27 -11.13 17.15 33.70
CA ALA A 27 -10.75 18.31 34.49
C ALA A 27 -11.30 19.61 33.90
N VAL A 28 -12.40 20.11 34.49
CA VAL A 28 -12.66 21.52 34.85
C VAL A 28 -13.80 21.51 35.90
N PRO A 29 -13.87 22.37 36.95
CA PRO A 29 -12.84 23.14 37.70
C PRO A 29 -12.96 22.95 39.24
N ALA A 30 -11.89 23.21 40.02
CA ALA A 30 -12.06 23.72 41.39
C ALA A 30 -10.78 24.35 41.95
N ALA A 31 -10.92 25.56 42.47
CA ALA A 31 -9.94 26.25 43.29
C ALA A 31 -9.62 25.46 44.58
N GLY A 32 -8.35 25.48 45.00
CA GLY A 32 -7.93 24.93 46.28
C GLY A 32 -6.44 25.15 46.52
N ALA A 33 -6.12 26.12 47.36
CA ALA A 33 -4.76 26.45 47.73
C ALA A 33 -4.23 25.54 48.87
N ILE A 34 -2.88 25.49 48.94
CA ILE A 34 -2.00 25.24 50.11
C ILE A 34 -1.87 23.79 50.67
N LEU A 35 -0.66 23.20 50.58
CA LEU A 35 0.34 23.03 51.66
C LEU A 35 1.39 21.96 51.30
N GLY A 36 2.65 22.26 51.62
CA GLY A 36 3.83 21.47 51.26
C GLY A 36 3.95 20.11 51.95
N GLY A 37 4.68 19.21 51.27
CA GLY A 37 5.05 17.89 51.76
C GLY A 37 6.07 17.25 50.82
N ILE A 38 7.34 17.38 51.20
CA ILE A 38 8.52 16.65 50.72
C ILE A 38 8.21 15.16 50.50
N GLY A 39 8.26 14.74 49.24
CA GLY A 39 8.13 13.37 48.81
C GLY A 39 8.21 13.33 47.29
N GLY A 40 9.38 12.98 46.76
CA GLY A 40 9.60 12.86 45.32
C GLY A 40 8.72 11.77 44.72
N GLN A 41 7.50 12.12 44.36
CA GLN A 41 6.80 11.46 43.27
C GLN A 41 7.28 12.18 42.01
N ALA A 42 8.02 11.46 41.16
CA ALA A 42 8.15 11.86 39.77
C ALA A 42 6.72 11.85 39.21
N ALA A 43 6.06 13.02 39.24
CA ALA A 43 4.86 13.24 38.47
C ALA A 43 5.22 12.85 37.03
N ALA A 44 4.43 11.97 36.43
CA ALA A 44 4.44 11.82 34.99
C ALA A 44 4.30 13.24 34.44
N GLN A 45 5.36 13.76 33.83
CA GLN A 45 5.24 14.96 33.04
C GLN A 45 4.30 14.56 31.90
N ASP A 46 3.03 14.94 32.00
CA ASP A 46 2.19 15.10 30.82
C ASP A 46 2.96 16.08 29.94
N SER A 47 3.65 15.53 28.93
CA SER A 47 4.38 16.31 27.97
C SER A 47 3.35 17.00 27.09
N GLU A 48 2.92 18.19 27.53
CA GLU A 48 2.00 19.03 26.78
C GLU A 48 2.59 19.27 25.38
N LEU A 49 1.78 19.06 24.34
CA LEU A 49 2.18 19.40 22.98
C LEU A 49 2.52 20.89 22.91
N SER A 50 3.41 21.26 21.99
CA SER A 50 3.74 22.68 21.78
C SER A 50 2.47 23.51 21.58
N GLY A 51 2.43 24.74 22.09
CA GLY A 51 1.27 25.63 21.93
C GLY A 51 0.79 25.74 20.47
N SER A 52 1.72 25.78 19.52
CA SER A 52 1.41 25.79 18.08
C SER A 52 0.66 24.55 17.58
N ALA A 53 0.89 23.37 18.18
CA ALA A 53 0.17 22.16 17.80
C ALA A 53 -1.27 22.15 18.35
N ASN A 54 -1.46 22.65 19.57
CA ASN A 54 -2.80 22.81 20.15
C ASN A 54 -3.63 23.86 19.39
N ASP A 55 -2.99 24.94 18.92
CA ASP A 55 -3.65 25.95 18.08
C ASP A 55 -4.16 25.33 16.76
N ILE A 56 -3.36 24.49 16.10
CA ILE A 56 -3.76 23.78 14.87
C ILE A 56 -4.92 22.81 15.13
N ILE A 57 -4.88 22.06 16.24
CA ILE A 57 -5.95 21.13 16.62
C ILE A 57 -7.27 21.90 16.81
N ALA A 58 -7.22 23.04 17.50
CA ALA A 58 -8.39 23.89 17.71
C ALA A 58 -8.89 24.53 16.42
N GLU A 59 -8.01 25.11 15.60
CA GLU A 59 -8.36 25.74 14.31
C GLU A 59 -9.02 24.76 13.34
N ARG A 60 -8.55 23.50 13.34
CA ARG A 60 -9.08 22.43 12.48
C ARG A 60 -10.20 21.61 13.12
N GLU A 61 -10.63 21.98 14.33
CA GLU A 61 -11.69 21.30 15.09
C GLU A 61 -11.48 19.78 15.23
N LEU A 62 -10.22 19.36 15.42
CA LEU A 62 -9.86 17.94 15.44
C LEU A 62 -10.21 17.27 16.77
N THR A 63 -10.80 16.09 16.70
CA THR A 63 -11.00 15.22 17.87
C THR A 63 -9.69 14.50 18.25
N PRO A 64 -9.55 14.00 19.49
CA PRO A 64 -8.41 13.16 19.86
C PRO A 64 -8.21 11.95 18.92
N GLU A 65 -9.30 11.39 18.42
CA GLU A 65 -9.27 10.30 17.44
C GLU A 65 -8.68 10.75 16.10
N ASP A 66 -9.07 11.93 15.59
CA ASP A 66 -8.53 12.50 14.35
C ASP A 66 -7.01 12.77 14.47
N VAL A 67 -6.59 13.31 15.62
CA VAL A 67 -5.17 13.56 15.91
C VAL A 67 -4.39 12.25 15.92
N THR A 68 -4.94 11.20 16.55
CA THR A 68 -4.31 9.88 16.59
C THR A 68 -4.16 9.31 15.17
N ALA A 69 -5.23 9.33 14.36
CA ALA A 69 -5.20 8.83 12.98
C ALA A 69 -4.23 9.62 12.08
N ALA A 70 -4.12 10.94 12.29
CA ALA A 70 -3.14 11.77 11.57
C ALA A 70 -1.70 11.38 11.93
N LEU A 71 -1.42 11.09 13.21
CA LEU A 71 -0.09 10.67 13.66
C LEU A 71 0.27 9.27 13.18
N GLU A 72 -0.70 8.36 13.02
CA GLU A 72 -0.49 7.01 12.49
C GLU A 72 -0.11 7.01 10.99
N THR A 73 -0.50 8.03 10.24
CA THR A 73 -0.21 8.15 8.79
C THR A 73 0.95 9.10 8.48
N TYR A 74 1.30 10.00 9.41
CA TYR A 74 2.36 10.97 9.18
C TYR A 74 3.76 10.35 9.34
N MET A 75 4.56 10.43 8.27
CA MET A 75 5.99 10.07 8.29
C MET A 75 6.87 11.31 8.06
N PRO A 76 7.70 11.71 9.05
CA PRO A 76 8.55 12.88 8.90
C PRO A 76 9.71 12.64 7.94
N SER A 77 10.33 13.74 7.50
CA SER A 77 11.51 13.69 6.62
C SER A 77 12.64 12.85 7.23
N GLY A 78 13.29 12.02 6.41
CA GLY A 78 14.36 11.12 6.85
C GLY A 78 13.89 9.83 7.54
N LYS A 79 12.58 9.62 7.68
CA LYS A 79 12.01 8.33 8.10
C LYS A 79 11.45 7.59 6.89
N MET A 80 11.69 6.27 6.87
CA MET A 80 11.18 5.38 5.84
C MET A 80 9.80 4.85 6.22
N ASP A 81 8.97 4.65 5.21
CA ASP A 81 7.76 3.85 5.34
C ASP A 81 8.11 2.39 5.66
N GLU A 82 7.23 1.71 6.39
CA GLU A 82 7.47 0.34 6.85
C GLU A 82 7.20 -0.68 5.73
N TYR A 83 6.22 -0.39 4.88
CA TYR A 83 5.84 -1.27 3.76
C TYR A 83 5.82 -0.52 2.44
N MET A 84 6.04 -1.26 1.36
CA MET A 84 5.81 -0.83 -0.01
C MET A 84 4.57 -1.53 -0.54
N MET A 85 3.62 -0.75 -1.04
CA MET A 85 2.45 -1.24 -1.75
C MET A 85 2.66 -1.05 -3.26
N PHE A 86 2.52 -2.13 -4.02
CA PHE A 86 2.41 -2.06 -5.47
C PHE A 86 0.93 -2.02 -5.84
N ALA A 87 0.52 -0.95 -6.54
CA ALA A 87 -0.86 -0.72 -6.92
C ALA A 87 -1.00 -0.58 -8.43
N SER A 88 -2.11 -1.12 -8.95
CA SER A 88 -2.51 -0.87 -10.32
C SER A 88 -2.87 0.60 -10.53
N SER A 89 -2.59 1.13 -11.72
CA SER A 89 -3.06 2.45 -12.16
C SER A 89 -4.33 2.40 -13.02
N GLY A 90 -4.95 1.22 -13.17
CA GLY A 90 -6.11 1.02 -14.05
C GLY A 90 -5.78 1.37 -15.50
N HIS A 91 -6.67 2.17 -16.09
CA HIS A 91 -6.65 2.60 -17.48
C HIS A 91 -5.41 3.40 -17.91
N ALA A 92 -4.56 3.81 -16.95
CA ALA A 92 -3.32 4.50 -17.27
C ALA A 92 -2.25 3.51 -17.79
N GLY A 93 -2.28 2.24 -17.35
CA GLY A 93 -1.42 1.17 -17.87
C GLY A 93 -0.03 1.07 -17.22
N GLN A 94 0.17 1.74 -16.08
CA GLN A 94 1.37 1.69 -15.23
C GLN A 94 1.13 0.92 -13.92
N VAL A 95 2.20 0.73 -13.15
CA VAL A 95 2.15 0.28 -11.74
C VAL A 95 2.70 1.39 -10.84
N PHE A 96 2.07 1.60 -9.69
CA PHE A 96 2.52 2.56 -8.68
C PHE A 96 3.19 1.83 -7.51
N ALA A 97 4.35 2.32 -7.08
CA ALA A 97 4.98 1.93 -5.82
C ALA A 97 4.71 3.02 -4.78
N ILE A 98 3.98 2.67 -3.72
CA ILE A 98 3.45 3.59 -2.71
C ILE A 98 3.95 3.18 -1.33
N GLY A 99 4.45 4.14 -0.56
CA GLY A 99 4.84 3.92 0.84
C GLY A 99 3.63 3.79 1.76
N VAL A 100 3.70 2.88 2.74
CA VAL A 100 2.69 2.75 3.80
C VAL A 100 3.41 2.86 5.16
N PRO A 101 2.95 3.75 6.07
CA PRO A 101 1.60 4.35 6.12
C PRO A 101 1.45 5.74 5.48
N SER A 102 2.52 6.36 4.95
CA SER A 102 2.46 7.75 4.46
C SER A 102 1.62 7.95 3.20
N MET A 103 1.31 6.87 2.49
CA MET A 103 0.60 6.86 1.21
C MET A 103 1.25 7.72 0.12
N ARG A 104 2.54 8.01 0.25
CA ARG A 104 3.31 8.77 -0.75
C ARG A 104 3.65 7.89 -1.95
N LEU A 105 3.42 8.42 -3.15
CA LEU A 105 3.87 7.78 -4.39
C LEU A 105 5.38 7.92 -4.54
N PHE A 106 6.11 6.81 -4.50
CA PHE A 106 7.56 6.78 -4.67
C PHE A 106 7.99 6.58 -6.12
N ARG A 107 7.25 5.75 -6.87
CA ARG A 107 7.58 5.46 -8.27
C ARG A 107 6.33 5.17 -9.09
N THR A 108 6.30 5.73 -10.29
CA THR A 108 5.45 5.25 -11.39
C THR A 108 6.29 4.36 -12.28
N ILE A 109 5.93 3.10 -12.40
CA ILE A 109 6.62 2.10 -13.21
C ILE A 109 5.89 1.99 -14.54
N ALA A 110 6.54 2.36 -15.64
CA ALA A 110 5.96 2.27 -16.97
C ALA A 110 5.87 0.81 -17.43
N VAL A 111 4.71 0.40 -17.94
CA VAL A 111 4.46 -1.00 -18.38
C VAL A 111 3.87 -1.03 -19.79
N PHE A 112 2.56 -0.77 -19.93
CA PHE A 112 1.82 -0.96 -21.19
C PHE A 112 1.66 0.31 -22.03
N THR A 113 1.83 1.47 -21.38
CA THR A 113 1.68 2.79 -21.99
C THR A 113 3.06 3.46 -22.06
N PRO A 114 3.46 4.04 -23.21
CA PRO A 114 4.67 4.87 -23.29
C PRO A 114 4.63 6.01 -22.29
N GLU A 115 5.76 6.25 -21.61
CA GLU A 115 5.85 7.21 -20.51
C GLU A 115 6.92 8.26 -20.85
N PRO A 116 6.53 9.42 -21.41
CA PRO A 116 7.46 10.36 -22.03
C PRO A 116 8.44 11.01 -21.05
N TRP A 117 8.03 11.23 -19.79
CA TRP A 117 8.93 11.82 -18.80
C TRP A 117 10.12 10.88 -18.46
N GLN A 118 9.90 9.56 -18.51
CA GLN A 118 10.93 8.53 -18.28
C GLN A 118 11.69 8.14 -19.56
N GLY A 119 11.17 8.52 -20.73
CA GLY A 119 11.66 8.04 -22.02
C GLY A 119 11.25 6.60 -22.36
N TYR A 120 10.40 5.95 -21.55
CA TYR A 120 9.94 4.59 -21.81
C TYR A 120 9.02 4.54 -23.02
N GLY A 121 9.35 3.72 -24.01
CA GLY A 121 8.68 3.66 -25.31
C GLY A 121 9.27 4.59 -26.37
N PHE A 122 10.39 5.26 -26.07
CA PHE A 122 11.09 6.15 -27.00
C PHE A 122 12.51 5.70 -27.35
N SER A 123 13.12 4.80 -26.55
CA SER A 123 14.39 4.15 -26.89
C SER A 123 14.17 2.89 -27.73
N GLU A 124 15.22 2.30 -28.31
CA GLU A 124 15.10 1.02 -29.04
C GLU A 124 14.73 -0.13 -28.09
N GLU A 125 15.36 -0.16 -26.92
CA GLU A 125 15.19 -1.20 -25.90
C GLU A 125 13.76 -1.19 -25.34
N THR A 126 13.25 -0.02 -24.96
CA THR A 126 11.91 0.11 -24.37
C THR A 126 10.81 -0.06 -25.40
N ARG A 127 11.05 0.32 -26.67
CA ARG A 127 10.13 -0.01 -27.78
C ARG A 127 10.11 -1.51 -28.06
N ALA A 128 11.23 -2.21 -27.91
CA ALA A 128 11.28 -3.66 -28.05
C ALA A 128 10.46 -4.36 -26.96
N VAL A 129 10.52 -3.88 -25.70
CA VAL A 129 9.68 -4.39 -24.61
C VAL A 129 8.19 -4.19 -24.91
N LEU A 130 7.78 -2.98 -25.29
CA LEU A 130 6.39 -2.68 -25.68
C LEU A 130 5.93 -3.55 -26.86
N ALA A 131 6.81 -3.76 -27.85
CA ALA A 131 6.51 -4.57 -29.02
C ALA A 131 6.21 -6.04 -28.69
N GLY A 132 6.69 -6.56 -27.55
CA GLY A 132 6.32 -7.90 -27.05
C GLY A 132 4.82 -8.05 -26.77
N GLY A 133 4.12 -6.94 -26.51
CA GLY A 133 2.68 -6.88 -26.33
C GLY A 133 1.87 -6.60 -27.61
N ASN A 134 2.50 -6.57 -28.78
CA ASN A 134 1.81 -6.30 -30.04
C ASN A 134 0.90 -7.47 -30.43
N ILE A 135 -0.23 -7.15 -31.07
CA ILE A 135 -1.24 -8.13 -31.46
C ILE A 135 -1.36 -8.11 -32.97
N ASN A 136 -1.13 -9.27 -33.62
CA ASN A 136 -1.25 -9.41 -35.07
C ASN A 136 -0.45 -8.34 -35.85
N GLY A 137 0.75 -8.01 -35.35
CA GLY A 137 1.63 -6.98 -35.93
C GLY A 137 1.21 -5.53 -35.66
N LYS A 138 0.12 -5.29 -34.92
CA LYS A 138 -0.33 -3.95 -34.54
C LYS A 138 0.29 -3.53 -33.21
N GLN A 139 0.77 -2.28 -33.19
CA GLN A 139 1.33 -1.68 -31.99
C GLN A 139 0.23 -1.36 -30.98
N ILE A 140 0.42 -1.80 -29.72
CA ILE A 140 -0.50 -1.54 -28.61
C ILE A 140 0.24 -0.74 -27.53
N ASN A 141 -0.03 0.57 -27.49
CA ASN A 141 0.65 1.54 -26.63
C ASN A 141 -0.27 2.10 -25.53
N HIS A 142 -1.25 1.31 -25.10
CA HIS A 142 -2.14 1.62 -23.98
C HIS A 142 -2.48 0.32 -23.26
N GLY A 143 -3.03 0.41 -22.05
CA GLY A 143 -3.47 -0.75 -21.29
C GLY A 143 -4.34 -0.39 -20.10
N ASP A 144 -4.95 -1.41 -19.52
CA ASP A 144 -5.75 -1.35 -18.30
C ASP A 144 -5.23 -2.37 -17.28
N THR A 145 -4.42 -1.93 -16.32
CA THR A 145 -3.87 -2.82 -15.29
C THR A 145 -4.92 -3.12 -14.23
N HIS A 146 -5.07 -4.35 -13.72
CA HIS A 146 -5.92 -4.56 -12.52
C HIS A 146 -5.20 -5.32 -11.40
N HIS A 147 -4.72 -6.54 -11.64
CA HIS A 147 -4.17 -7.38 -10.59
C HIS A 147 -2.66 -7.53 -10.68
N ILE A 148 -2.03 -7.42 -9.51
CA ILE A 148 -0.59 -7.54 -9.30
C ILE A 148 -0.32 -8.83 -8.52
N ALA A 149 0.71 -9.57 -8.92
CA ALA A 149 1.37 -10.56 -8.10
C ALA A 149 2.83 -10.20 -7.89
N LEU A 150 3.35 -10.50 -6.70
CA LEU A 150 4.78 -10.43 -6.42
C LEU A 150 5.34 -11.84 -6.49
N SER A 151 6.59 -11.98 -6.91
CA SER A 151 7.27 -13.28 -6.88
C SER A 151 7.42 -13.80 -5.45
N GLU A 152 7.25 -15.10 -5.33
CA GLU A 152 7.34 -15.88 -4.10
C GLU A 152 8.40 -16.98 -4.20
N THR A 153 9.04 -17.24 -3.06
CA THR A 153 9.81 -18.47 -2.78
C THR A 153 9.23 -19.09 -1.51
N ASP A 154 8.86 -20.37 -1.57
CA ASP A 154 8.19 -21.12 -0.51
C ASP A 154 6.95 -20.39 0.08
N GLY A 155 6.19 -19.70 -0.77
CA GLY A 155 4.98 -18.97 -0.41
C GLY A 155 5.22 -17.63 0.29
N THR A 156 6.46 -17.14 0.29
CA THR A 156 6.84 -15.84 0.86
C THR A 156 7.39 -14.94 -0.23
N TYR A 157 6.98 -13.67 -0.24
CA TYR A 157 7.50 -12.70 -1.21
C TYR A 157 9.02 -12.61 -1.14
N ASP A 158 9.68 -12.81 -2.27
CA ASP A 158 11.14 -12.79 -2.38
C ASP A 158 11.70 -11.47 -2.95
N GLY A 159 10.80 -10.57 -3.36
CA GLY A 159 11.13 -9.21 -3.77
C GLY A 159 11.86 -9.10 -5.11
N LYS A 160 11.82 -10.14 -5.96
CA LYS A 160 12.53 -10.13 -7.25
C LYS A 160 11.70 -9.55 -8.39
N TYR A 161 10.45 -9.97 -8.52
CA TYR A 161 9.59 -9.59 -9.62
C TYR A 161 8.21 -9.14 -9.17
N CYS A 162 7.63 -8.26 -9.97
CA CYS A 162 6.23 -7.87 -9.92
C CYS A 162 5.62 -8.20 -11.28
N PHE A 163 4.54 -8.98 -11.26
CA PHE A 163 3.76 -9.34 -12.42
C PHE A 163 2.47 -8.54 -12.38
N ILE A 164 2.17 -7.89 -13.50
CA ILE A 164 0.97 -7.09 -13.64
C ILE A 164 0.26 -7.52 -14.91
N HIS A 165 -1.03 -7.82 -14.79
CA HIS A 165 -1.80 -8.09 -15.98
C HIS A 165 -2.31 -6.83 -16.65
N GLU A 166 -2.76 -6.99 -17.89
CA GLU A 166 -3.48 -5.98 -18.64
C GLU A 166 -4.75 -6.55 -19.28
N LYS A 167 -5.87 -5.90 -18.94
CA LYS A 167 -7.19 -6.44 -19.18
C LYS A 167 -7.68 -6.37 -20.61
N VAL A 168 -7.49 -5.23 -21.27
CA VAL A 168 -8.12 -4.96 -22.57
C VAL A 168 -7.58 -5.88 -23.66
N HIS A 169 -6.33 -6.33 -23.52
CA HIS A 169 -5.69 -7.15 -24.53
C HIS A 169 -5.14 -8.48 -24.02
N GLY A 170 -5.38 -8.87 -22.76
CA GLY A 170 -4.93 -10.15 -22.22
C GLY A 170 -3.41 -10.32 -22.30
N ARG A 171 -2.67 -9.43 -21.66
CA ARG A 171 -1.19 -9.41 -21.61
C ARG A 171 -0.71 -9.44 -20.16
N ILE A 172 0.51 -9.94 -19.94
CA ILE A 172 1.23 -9.84 -18.67
C ILE A 172 2.50 -9.01 -18.87
N GLY A 173 2.73 -8.06 -17.96
CA GLY A 173 3.98 -7.33 -17.81
C GLY A 173 4.81 -7.94 -16.69
N VAL A 174 6.10 -8.11 -16.94
CA VAL A 174 7.09 -8.58 -15.96
C VAL A 174 7.99 -7.41 -15.58
N ILE A 175 7.94 -7.01 -14.32
CA ILE A 175 8.73 -5.92 -13.75
C ILE A 175 9.79 -6.53 -12.85
N ASP A 176 11.03 -6.09 -13.03
CA ASP A 176 12.12 -6.37 -12.09
C ASP A 176 12.08 -5.36 -10.95
N LEU A 177 12.08 -5.84 -9.71
CA LEU A 177 12.00 -4.99 -8.52
C LEU A 177 13.35 -4.49 -8.04
N GLU A 178 14.47 -5.00 -8.58
CA GLU A 178 15.80 -4.44 -8.29
C GLU A 178 15.92 -3.02 -8.86
N ASP A 179 15.43 -2.79 -10.09
CA ASP A 179 15.53 -1.50 -10.77
C ASP A 179 14.18 -0.85 -11.13
N PHE A 180 13.06 -1.50 -10.79
CA PHE A 180 11.70 -1.02 -11.05
C PHE A 180 11.45 -0.78 -12.56
N VAL A 181 11.95 -1.66 -13.42
CA VAL A 181 11.79 -1.58 -14.88
C VAL A 181 11.07 -2.81 -15.43
N THR A 182 10.12 -2.57 -16.34
CA THR A 182 9.47 -3.63 -17.12
C THR A 182 10.47 -4.28 -18.07
N LYS A 183 10.70 -5.58 -17.89
CA LYS A 183 11.63 -6.38 -18.69
C LYS A 183 10.97 -7.05 -19.87
N GLN A 184 9.70 -7.41 -19.74
CA GLN A 184 8.98 -8.17 -20.74
C GLN A 184 7.49 -7.86 -20.70
N ILE A 185 6.87 -7.89 -21.87
CA ILE A 185 5.42 -7.99 -22.02
C ILE A 185 5.13 -9.24 -22.84
N VAL A 186 4.21 -10.06 -22.36
CA VAL A 186 3.78 -11.29 -23.02
C VAL A 186 2.29 -11.19 -23.32
N LYS A 187 1.93 -11.35 -24.60
CA LYS A 187 0.54 -11.53 -25.01
C LYS A 187 0.18 -13.01 -24.93
N ASN A 188 -0.84 -13.35 -24.14
CA ASN A 188 -1.38 -14.70 -24.17
C ASN A 188 -2.10 -14.93 -25.52
N PRO A 189 -1.72 -15.94 -26.34
CA PRO A 189 -2.31 -16.11 -27.67
C PRO A 189 -3.75 -16.62 -27.66
N LEU A 190 -4.23 -17.13 -26.51
CA LEU A 190 -5.57 -17.72 -26.37
C LEU A 190 -6.59 -16.72 -25.83
N LEU A 191 -6.14 -15.74 -25.03
CA LEU A 191 -7.03 -14.81 -24.35
C LEU A 191 -7.33 -13.59 -25.22
N VAL A 192 -8.57 -13.09 -25.19
CA VAL A 192 -8.88 -11.76 -25.75
C VAL A 192 -8.82 -10.71 -24.65
N SER A 193 -9.27 -11.04 -23.45
CA SER A 193 -9.19 -10.22 -22.26
C SER A 193 -8.57 -11.04 -21.13
N GLU A 194 -8.01 -10.37 -20.14
CA GLU A 194 -7.61 -11.01 -18.89
C GLU A 194 -8.16 -10.15 -17.75
N HIS A 195 -8.68 -10.75 -16.69
CA HIS A 195 -9.15 -9.96 -15.55
C HIS A 195 -9.16 -10.80 -14.29
N GLY A 196 -9.51 -12.08 -14.37
CA GLY A 196 -9.75 -12.87 -13.16
C GLY A 196 -8.52 -13.12 -12.29
N GLY A 197 -7.31 -12.72 -12.71
CA GLY A 197 -6.13 -12.79 -11.84
C GLY A 197 -4.79 -12.75 -12.55
N CYS A 198 -3.81 -12.12 -11.89
CA CYS A 198 -2.39 -12.37 -12.09
C CYS A 198 -1.87 -12.96 -10.77
N PHE A 199 -1.87 -14.29 -10.62
CA PHE A 199 -1.44 -14.94 -9.38
C PHE A 199 -0.28 -15.87 -9.64
N VAL A 200 0.72 -15.87 -8.76
CA VAL A 200 1.86 -16.78 -8.87
C VAL A 200 1.65 -18.03 -8.02
N THR A 201 2.27 -19.13 -8.42
CA THR A 201 2.44 -20.27 -7.51
C THR A 201 3.45 -19.93 -6.40
N PRO A 202 3.47 -20.65 -5.27
CA PRO A 202 4.34 -20.33 -4.12
C PRO A 202 5.85 -20.24 -4.41
N ASN A 203 6.31 -20.76 -5.55
CA ASN A 203 7.70 -20.68 -6.01
C ASN A 203 7.85 -19.93 -7.34
N THR A 204 6.82 -19.18 -7.76
CA THR A 204 6.80 -18.42 -9.02
C THR A 204 7.07 -19.28 -10.26
N GLU A 205 6.74 -20.56 -10.23
CA GLU A 205 6.93 -21.45 -11.38
C GLU A 205 5.91 -21.16 -12.49
N TYR A 206 4.73 -20.67 -12.10
CA TYR A 206 3.66 -20.30 -13.04
C TYR A 206 2.98 -19.01 -12.61
N ILE A 207 2.50 -18.28 -13.62
CA ILE A 207 1.54 -17.19 -13.48
C ILE A 207 0.20 -17.73 -13.97
N LEU A 208 -0.82 -17.64 -13.13
CA LEU A 208 -2.18 -18.00 -13.42
C LEU A 208 -2.89 -16.79 -14.00
N GLU A 209 -3.44 -16.94 -15.20
CA GLU A 209 -4.24 -15.95 -15.92
C GLU A 209 -5.70 -16.41 -15.99
N ALA A 210 -6.64 -15.46 -16.07
CA ALA A 210 -8.06 -15.78 -16.21
C ALA A 210 -8.78 -14.80 -17.14
N ASP A 211 -9.40 -15.32 -18.20
CA ASP A 211 -10.23 -14.52 -19.11
C ASP A 211 -11.53 -14.07 -18.43
N GLN A 212 -11.99 -12.87 -18.78
CA GLN A 212 -13.32 -12.41 -18.41
C GLN A 212 -14.38 -12.83 -19.44
N TYR A 213 -14.00 -12.93 -20.70
CA TYR A 213 -14.94 -13.10 -21.80
C TYR A 213 -14.65 -14.39 -22.55
N SER A 214 -15.70 -15.11 -22.94
CA SER A 214 -15.54 -16.24 -23.86
C SER A 214 -15.22 -15.70 -25.27
N THR A 215 -14.22 -16.29 -25.92
CA THR A 215 -13.91 -16.06 -27.34
C THR A 215 -14.82 -16.86 -28.27
#